data_AF-A0A9K3IWA2-F1
#
_entry.id   AF-A0A9K3IWA2-F1
#
_cell.length_a   1.000
_cell.length_b   1.000
_cell.length_c   1.000
_cell.angle_alpha   90.00
_cell.angle_beta   90.00
_cell.angle_gamma   90.00
#
_symmetry.space_group_name_H-M   'P 1'
#
loop_
_entity.id
_entity.type
_entity.pdbx_description
1 polymer ?
#
loop_
_entity_poly.entity_id
_entity_poly.type
_entity_poly.pdbx_seq_one_letter_code
_entity_poly.pdbx_strand_id
1 'polypeptide(L)'
;MKDKNTCLQEYYDPNLSMLELVFAPAEEWIACGDSDIIDITMSELSKLFPDEIAADGSKAKILKYHVVKTPRSVYKTVPDCESCRPLQRSPIEGFYLAGDYTKQDHNP
;
A
#
# COMPACT_ATOMS: atom_id res chain seq x y z
N MET A 1 3.33 22.58 -4.20
CA MET A 1 3.14 21.48 -5.16
C MET A 1 1.86 20.78 -4.75
N LYS A 2 0.80 20.83 -5.55
CA LYS A 2 -0.51 20.23 -5.23
C LYS A 2 -0.55 18.87 -5.91
N ASP A 3 -0.32 17.80 -5.17
CA ASP A 3 -0.53 16.44 -5.66
C ASP A 3 -2.05 16.22 -5.78
N LYS A 4 -2.59 16.50 -6.96
CA LYS A 4 -3.96 16.13 -7.32
C LYS A 4 -3.94 14.65 -7.68
N ASN A 5 -4.05 13.80 -6.67
CA ASN A 5 -4.27 12.38 -6.86
C ASN A 5 -5.65 12.20 -7.53
N THR A 6 -5.68 12.00 -8.85
CA THR A 6 -6.92 11.93 -9.65
C THR A 6 -7.87 10.82 -9.19
N CYS A 7 -7.36 9.78 -8.53
CA CYS A 7 -8.16 8.73 -7.91
C CYS A 7 -9.15 9.26 -6.85
N LEU A 8 -8.78 10.31 -6.09
CA LEU A 8 -9.63 10.83 -5.01
C LEU A 8 -10.91 11.50 -5.52
N GLN A 9 -10.95 11.97 -6.78
CA GLN A 9 -12.15 12.63 -7.30
C GLN A 9 -13.27 11.66 -7.65
N GLU A 10 -12.94 10.44 -8.10
CA GLU A 10 -13.96 9.41 -8.40
C GLU A 10 -14.62 8.85 -7.15
N TYR A 11 -13.91 8.87 -6.01
CA TYR A 11 -14.41 8.40 -4.71
C TYR A 11 -14.87 9.53 -3.79
N TYR A 12 -14.89 10.78 -4.27
CA TYR A 12 -15.36 11.90 -3.47
C TYR A 12 -16.87 11.85 -3.28
N ASP A 13 -17.32 11.72 -2.04
CA ASP A 13 -18.72 11.81 -1.64
C ASP A 13 -18.81 12.68 -0.38
N PRO A 14 -19.71 13.69 -0.33
CA PRO A 14 -19.86 14.54 0.84
C PRO A 14 -20.49 13.85 2.06
N ASN A 15 -21.14 12.70 1.87
CA ASN A 15 -21.86 11.96 2.91
C ASN A 15 -21.22 10.59 3.21
N LEU A 16 -20.31 10.11 2.37
CA LEU A 16 -19.60 8.84 2.55
C LEU A 16 -18.09 9.08 2.58
N SER A 17 -17.41 8.45 3.54
CA SER A 17 -15.95 8.46 3.62
C SER A 17 -15.38 7.13 3.11
N MET A 18 -14.20 7.21 2.48
CA MET A 18 -13.39 6.05 2.10
C MET A 18 -12.03 6.18 2.77
N LEU A 19 -11.57 5.10 3.40
CA LEU A 19 -10.23 4.99 3.97
C LEU A 19 -9.40 4.04 3.10
N GLU A 20 -8.32 4.56 2.52
CA GLU A 20 -7.30 3.76 1.83
C GLU A 20 -6.09 3.61 2.76
N LEU A 21 -5.73 2.36 3.07
CA LEU A 21 -4.75 2.03 4.10
C LEU A 21 -3.71 1.08 3.53
N VAL A 22 -2.44 1.29 3.90
CA VAL A 22 -1.36 0.35 3.61
C VAL A 22 -1.14 -0.54 4.82
N PHE A 23 -1.33 -1.85 4.65
CA PHE A 23 -1.06 -2.85 5.68
C PHE A 23 0.37 -3.38 5.51
N ALA A 24 1.28 -3.04 6.44
CA ALA A 24 2.66 -3.51 6.42
C ALA A 24 3.21 -3.69 7.86
N PRO A 25 4.08 -4.70 8.11
CA PRO A 25 4.52 -5.75 7.19
C PRO A 25 3.43 -6.79 6.91
N ALA A 26 3.34 -7.26 5.66
CA ALA A 26 2.25 -8.13 5.20
C ALA A 26 2.64 -9.61 5.07
N GLU A 27 3.87 -10.01 5.43
CA GLU A 27 4.41 -11.35 5.16
C GLU A 27 3.55 -12.46 5.78
N GLU A 28 3.09 -12.29 7.02
CA GLU A 28 2.23 -13.26 7.72
C GLU A 28 0.76 -13.17 7.28
N TRP A 29 0.36 -12.05 6.67
CA TRP A 29 -1.04 -11.71 6.37
C TRP A 29 -1.43 -11.94 4.91
N ILE A 30 -0.43 -12.06 4.02
CA ILE A 30 -0.65 -12.18 2.58
C ILE A 30 -1.46 -13.44 2.22
N ALA A 31 -1.37 -14.49 3.05
CA ALA A 31 -2.08 -15.76 2.87
C ALA A 31 -3.43 -15.82 3.60
N CYS A 32 -3.73 -14.86 4.48
CA CYS A 32 -4.99 -14.82 5.23
C CYS A 32 -6.18 -14.48 4.35
N GLY A 33 -7.39 -14.79 4.82
CA GLY A 33 -8.62 -14.38 4.16
C GLY A 33 -8.80 -12.86 4.19
N ASP A 34 -9.56 -12.32 3.24
CA ASP A 34 -9.84 -10.88 3.20
C ASP A 34 -10.63 -10.43 4.44
N SER A 35 -11.52 -11.28 4.97
CA SER A 35 -12.24 -11.03 6.23
C SER A 35 -11.29 -10.86 7.40
N ASP A 36 -10.28 -11.72 7.52
CA ASP A 36 -9.33 -11.68 8.63
C ASP A 36 -8.52 -10.37 8.61
N ILE A 37 -8.12 -9.95 7.41
CA ILE A 37 -7.40 -8.68 7.20
C ILE A 37 -8.30 -7.50 7.57
N ILE A 38 -9.59 -7.54 7.21
CA ILE A 38 -10.55 -6.49 7.56
C ILE A 38 -10.79 -6.44 9.07
N ASP A 39 -10.95 -7.58 9.75
CA ASP A 39 -11.20 -7.63 11.19
C ASP A 39 -10.04 -7.01 11.98
N ILE A 40 -8.80 -7.31 11.59
CA ILE A 40 -7.61 -6.73 12.20
C ILE A 40 -7.51 -5.24 11.89
N THR A 41 -7.79 -4.85 10.65
CA THR A 41 -7.81 -3.44 10.25
C THR A 41 -8.84 -2.66 11.08
N MET A 42 -10.02 -3.22 11.31
CA MET A 42 -11.06 -2.61 12.14
C MET A 42 -10.66 -2.51 13.62
N SER A 43 -9.96 -3.53 14.14
CA SER A 43 -9.38 -3.47 15.49
C SER A 43 -8.38 -2.31 15.61
N GLU A 44 -7.47 -2.13 14.66
CA GLU A 44 -6.53 -0.99 14.67
C GLU A 44 -7.23 0.36 14.46
N LEU A 45 -8.21 0.43 13.54
CA LEU A 45 -8.98 1.66 13.31
C LEU A 45 -9.78 2.08 14.54
N SER A 46 -10.30 1.14 15.33
CA SER A 46 -10.99 1.48 16.58
C SER A 46 -10.07 2.10 17.64
N LYS A 47 -8.75 1.89 17.55
CA LYS A 47 -7.77 2.58 18.41
C LYS A 47 -7.46 3.98 17.90
N LEU A 48 -7.44 4.17 16.58
CA LEU A 48 -7.16 5.45 15.93
C LEU A 48 -8.36 6.41 15.98
N PHE A 49 -9.56 5.88 15.82
CA PHE A 49 -10.82 6.61 15.79
C PHE A 49 -11.79 6.03 16.83
N PRO A 50 -11.45 6.12 18.13
CA PRO A 50 -12.20 5.46 19.18
C PRO A 50 -13.63 6.00 19.32
N ASP A 51 -13.91 7.20 18.84
CA ASP A 51 -15.21 7.85 18.93
C ASP A 51 -16.11 7.56 17.71
N GLU A 52 -15.53 7.24 16.56
CA GLU A 52 -16.22 7.07 15.28
C GLU A 52 -16.28 5.62 14.77
N ILE A 53 -15.27 4.80 15.08
CA ILE A 53 -15.14 3.43 14.57
C ILE A 53 -15.07 2.43 15.73
N ALA A 54 -15.84 1.36 15.63
CA ALA A 54 -15.81 0.25 16.57
C ALA A 54 -15.77 -1.07 15.81
N ALA A 55 -14.90 -1.99 16.24
CA ALA A 55 -14.71 -3.29 15.58
C ALA A 55 -15.96 -4.20 15.64
N ASP A 56 -16.84 -3.98 16.62
CA ASP A 56 -18.12 -4.68 16.76
C ASP A 56 -19.24 -4.13 15.84
N GLY A 57 -18.95 -3.08 15.07
CA GLY A 57 -19.91 -2.44 14.17
C GLY A 57 -20.97 -1.59 14.88
N SER A 58 -20.78 -1.22 16.15
CA SER A 58 -21.70 -0.36 16.91
C SER A 58 -21.72 1.09 16.42
N LYS A 59 -20.67 1.53 15.71
CA LYS A 59 -20.49 2.90 15.21
C LYS A 59 -20.54 2.94 13.66
N ALA A 60 -19.56 3.57 13.02
CA ALA A 60 -19.45 3.57 11.56
C ALA A 60 -19.42 2.13 11.02
N LYS A 61 -20.16 1.90 9.93
CA LYS A 61 -20.31 0.57 9.32
C LYS A 61 -19.64 0.54 7.94
N ILE A 62 -18.90 -0.54 7.69
CA ILE A 62 -18.34 -0.80 6.37
C ILE A 62 -19.49 -1.14 5.41
N LEU A 63 -19.63 -0.36 4.33
CA LEU A 63 -20.59 -0.63 3.25
C LEU A 63 -20.04 -1.61 2.22
N LYS A 64 -18.75 -1.49 1.91
CA LYS A 64 -17.99 -2.36 1.01
C LYS A 64 -16.51 -2.26 1.35
N TYR A 65 -15.74 -3.30 1.07
CA TYR A 65 -14.29 -3.29 1.17
C TYR A 65 -13.66 -3.91 -0.08
N HIS A 66 -12.39 -3.58 -0.31
CA HIS A 66 -11.60 -4.18 -1.37
C HIS A 66 -10.16 -4.38 -0.87
N VAL A 67 -9.71 -5.64 -0.79
CA VAL A 67 -8.35 -5.97 -0.35
C VAL A 67 -7.49 -6.24 -1.57
N VAL A 68 -6.48 -5.41 -1.81
CA VAL A 68 -5.49 -5.62 -2.87
C VAL A 68 -4.22 -6.20 -2.24
N LYS A 69 -3.90 -7.45 -2.58
CA LYS A 69 -2.69 -8.13 -2.09
C LYS A 69 -1.59 -8.07 -3.15
N THR A 70 -0.49 -7.39 -2.83
CA THR A 70 0.67 -7.28 -3.73
C THR A 70 1.87 -8.02 -3.10
N PRO A 71 1.98 -9.36 -3.26
CA PRO A 71 3.01 -10.18 -2.59
C PRO A 71 4.45 -9.81 -2.97
N ARG A 72 4.64 -9.20 -4.14
CA ARG A 72 5.94 -8.74 -4.66
C ARG A 72 5.75 -7.33 -5.22
N SER A 73 5.70 -6.34 -4.31
CA SER A 73 5.47 -4.94 -4.64
C SER A 73 6.76 -4.25 -5.09
N VAL A 74 7.56 -3.79 -4.13
CA VAL A 74 8.90 -3.25 -4.34
C VAL A 74 9.94 -4.27 -3.88
N TYR A 75 11.16 -4.18 -4.41
CA TYR A 75 12.26 -4.99 -3.87
C TYR A 75 12.47 -4.64 -2.39
N LYS A 76 12.75 -5.64 -1.57
CA LYS A 76 13.03 -5.42 -0.15
C LYS A 76 14.41 -4.79 -0.02
N THR A 77 14.49 -3.56 0.46
CA THR A 77 15.76 -2.86 0.69
C THR A 77 16.44 -3.42 1.94
N VAL A 78 17.09 -4.57 1.80
CA VAL A 78 17.96 -5.14 2.84
C VAL A 78 19.39 -4.62 2.67
N PRO A 79 20.25 -4.69 3.70
CA PRO A 79 21.66 -4.32 3.57
C PRO A 79 22.31 -5.00 2.35
N ASP A 80 23.26 -4.31 1.72
CA ASP A 80 24.00 -4.72 0.52
C ASP A 80 23.22 -4.77 -0.81
N CYS A 81 21.89 -4.52 -0.81
CA CYS A 81 21.10 -4.47 -2.05
C CYS A 81 21.50 -3.36 -3.02
N GLU A 82 22.08 -2.26 -2.53
CA GLU A 82 22.46 -1.12 -3.38
C GLU A 82 23.54 -1.49 -4.41
N SER A 83 24.41 -2.44 -4.06
CA SER A 83 25.43 -2.97 -4.98
C SER A 83 24.83 -3.81 -6.12
N CYS A 84 23.65 -4.38 -5.90
CA CYS A 84 22.94 -5.23 -6.86
C CYS A 84 22.02 -4.46 -7.81
N ARG A 85 21.81 -3.15 -7.59
CA ARG A 85 20.95 -2.33 -8.47
C ARG A 85 21.67 -2.06 -9.79
N PRO A 86 21.11 -2.51 -10.94
CA PRO A 86 21.76 -2.30 -12.23
C PRO A 86 21.64 -0.83 -12.67
N LEU A 87 22.62 -0.38 -13.43
CA LEU A 87 22.51 0.87 -14.19
C LEU A 87 21.49 0.70 -15.34
N GLN A 88 20.89 1.81 -15.78
CA GLN A 88 19.92 1.80 -16.87
C GLN A 88 20.55 1.34 -18.19
N ARG A 89 21.85 1.61 -18.40
CA ARG A 89 22.59 1.12 -19.57
C ARG A 89 23.17 -0.25 -19.28
N SER A 90 22.71 -1.26 -20.02
CA SER A 90 23.24 -2.61 -19.95
C SER A 90 24.54 -2.75 -20.75
N PRO A 91 25.33 -3.83 -20.55
CA PRO A 91 26.49 -4.13 -21.40
C PRO A 91 26.11 -4.61 -22.81
N ILE A 92 24.83 -4.88 -23.08
CA ILE A 92 24.34 -5.31 -24.39
C ILE A 92 23.94 -4.06 -25.19
N GLU A 93 24.53 -3.89 -26.37
CA GLU A 93 24.27 -2.73 -27.23
C GLU A 93 22.79 -2.63 -27.61
N GLY A 94 22.23 -1.43 -27.45
CA GLY A 94 20.80 -1.17 -27.71
C GLY A 94 19.84 -1.66 -26.61
N PHE A 95 20.32 -2.31 -25.55
CA PHE A 95 19.47 -2.81 -24.47
C PHE A 95 19.59 -1.97 -23.19
N TYR A 96 18.44 -1.51 -22.68
CA TYR A 96 18.33 -0.62 -21.54
C TYR A 96 17.30 -1.14 -20.53
N LEU A 97 17.54 -0.83 -19.25
CA LEU A 97 16.66 -1.18 -18.13
C LEU A 97 15.99 0.08 -17.58
N ALA A 98 14.74 -0.07 -17.15
CA ALA A 98 13.97 0.95 -16.46
C ALA A 98 13.17 0.32 -15.33
N GLY A 99 12.91 1.10 -14.28
CA GLY A 99 12.20 0.66 -13.08
C GLY A 99 12.84 1.19 -11.80
N ASP A 100 12.08 1.17 -10.71
CA ASP A 100 12.48 1.58 -9.36
C ASP A 100 13.70 0.79 -8.82
N TYR A 101 13.84 -0.47 -9.23
CA TYR A 101 14.96 -1.35 -8.90
C TYR A 101 16.29 -0.96 -9.57
N THR A 102 16.26 -0.11 -10.61
CA THR A 102 17.49 0.41 -11.23
C THR A 102 18.17 1.45 -10.33
N LYS A 103 19.47 1.66 -10.51
CA LYS A 103 20.26 2.58 -9.69
C LYS A 103 19.91 4.04 -10.02
N GLN A 104 19.54 4.81 -8.99
CA GLN A 104 19.14 6.22 -9.11
C GLN A 104 19.61 7.01 -7.88
N ASP A 105 19.90 8.31 -8.07
CA ASP A 105 20.37 9.20 -6.99
C ASP A 105 19.26 9.54 -5.98
N HIS A 106 17.99 9.39 -6.38
CA HIS A 106 16.83 9.57 -5.51
C HIS A 106 16.44 8.22 -4.91
N ASN A 107 16.96 7.93 -3.73
CA ASN A 107 16.46 6.85 -2.89
C ASN A 107 15.43 7.47 -1.92
N PRO A 108 14.17 7.01 -1.88
CA PRO A 108 13.31 7.31 -0.73
C PRO A 108 13.85 6.68 0.55
#